data_AF-A0A3S1F6U3-F1
#
_entry.id   AF-A0A3S1F6U3-F1
#
_cell.length_a   1.000
_cell.length_b   1.000
_cell.length_c   1.000
_cell.angle_alpha   90.00
_cell.angle_beta   90.00
_cell.angle_gamma   90.00
#
_symmetry.space_group_name_H-M   'P 1'
#
loop_
_entity.id
_entity.type
_entity.pdbx_description
1 polymer ?
#
loop_
_entity_poly.entity_id
_entity_poly.type
_entity_poly.pdbx_seq_one_letter_code
_entity_poly.pdbx_strand_id
1 'polypeptide(L)'
;ELGFLKPVISRAFLHRHGLSYDESLRLGEDYELYARAVACGARFKVIRSCGYGAVVRADSLSGRHKTQDLKRLADADLALLAIDSLPEGSKAVLRRHERHVRDKYRLRNFLDVKAERGLASAAAYAFASLSNLVPIVQGVASDKLEALFRRVGLMSSQKPVPPRRFLMAGTSMGKER
;
A
#
# COMPACT_ATOMS: atom_id res chain seq x y z
N GLU A 1 -7.03 -2.11 9.43
CA GLU A 1 -5.63 -2.44 9.15
C GLU A 1 -4.91 -2.80 10.44
N LEU A 2 -3.92 -3.70 10.39
CA LEU A 2 -3.05 -4.02 11.54
C LEU A 2 -2.02 -2.90 11.82
N GLY A 3 -1.99 -1.85 10.98
CA GLY A 3 -1.03 -0.76 11.03
C GLY A 3 0.37 -1.18 10.58
N PHE A 4 1.36 -0.29 10.79
CA PHE A 4 2.76 -0.54 10.45
C PHE A 4 3.36 -1.60 11.36
N LEU A 5 3.29 -2.88 11.01
CA LEU A 5 3.92 -3.93 11.81
C LEU A 5 5.44 -3.69 11.86
N LYS A 6 6.03 -3.81 13.06
CA LYS A 6 7.48 -3.73 13.25
C LYS A 6 7.98 -5.12 13.65
N PRO A 7 8.26 -6.01 12.69
CA PRO A 7 8.68 -7.36 13.01
C PRO A 7 10.12 -7.38 13.52
N VAL A 8 10.39 -8.33 14.40
CA VAL A 8 11.75 -8.81 14.66
C VAL A 8 11.96 -10.04 13.77
N ILE A 9 12.97 -9.99 12.89
CA ILE A 9 13.20 -11.01 11.87
C ILE A 9 14.51 -11.75 12.17
N SER A 10 14.51 -13.08 11.97
CA SER A 10 15.73 -13.88 12.09
C SER A 10 16.75 -13.49 11.02
N ARG A 11 17.91 -12.97 11.43
CA ARG A 11 19.01 -12.63 10.53
C ARG A 11 19.49 -13.84 9.73
N ALA A 12 19.56 -15.01 10.36
CA ALA A 12 19.96 -16.25 9.70
C ALA A 12 18.97 -16.68 8.60
N PHE A 13 17.67 -16.42 8.79
CA PHE A 13 16.66 -16.65 7.75
C PHE A 13 16.88 -15.73 6.55
N LEU A 14 17.09 -14.42 6.79
CA LEU A 14 17.36 -13.46 5.72
C LEU A 14 18.58 -13.85 4.89
N HIS A 15 19.70 -14.17 5.53
CA HIS A 15 20.92 -14.59 4.81
C HIS A 15 20.73 -15.88 4.02
N ARG A 16 20.11 -16.90 4.63
CA ARG A 16 19.91 -18.20 3.97
C ARG A 16 19.08 -18.09 2.69
N HIS A 17 18.10 -17.18 2.67
CA HIS A 17 17.22 -16.97 1.52
C HIS A 17 17.60 -15.75 0.67
N GLY A 18 18.73 -15.09 0.95
CA GLY A 18 19.18 -13.91 0.19
C GLY A 18 18.20 -12.73 0.23
N LEU A 19 17.48 -12.56 1.33
CA LEU A 19 16.43 -11.54 1.45
C LEU A 19 17.01 -10.22 1.96
N SER A 20 16.77 -9.16 1.19
CA SER A 20 17.07 -7.77 1.53
C SER A 20 15.95 -6.87 1.02
N TYR A 21 15.88 -5.65 1.53
CA TYR A 21 15.00 -4.64 0.96
C TYR A 21 15.41 -4.33 -0.49
N ASP A 22 14.42 -4.21 -1.38
CA ASP A 22 14.62 -3.62 -2.69
C ASP A 22 14.70 -2.09 -2.53
N GLU A 23 15.89 -1.52 -2.69
CA GLU A 23 16.13 -0.08 -2.56
C GLU A 23 15.41 0.76 -3.61
N SER A 24 14.93 0.14 -4.69
CA SER A 24 14.10 0.82 -5.70
C SER A 24 12.66 1.07 -5.21
N LEU A 25 12.21 0.33 -4.18
CA LEU A 25 10.89 0.50 -3.58
C LEU A 25 10.90 1.56 -2.48
N ARG A 26 10.17 2.65 -2.72
CA ARG A 26 9.88 3.69 -1.72
C ARG A 26 8.47 3.58 -1.13
N LEU A 27 7.69 2.63 -1.64
CA LEU A 27 6.33 2.34 -1.24
C LEU A 27 6.13 0.83 -1.23
N GLY A 28 5.82 0.28 -0.06
CA GLY A 28 5.52 -1.15 0.08
C GLY A 28 6.76 -2.03 0.17
N GLU A 29 7.91 -1.46 0.51
CA GLU A 29 9.18 -2.15 0.75
C GLU A 29 9.07 -3.21 1.87
N ASP A 30 8.41 -2.87 2.97
CA ASP A 30 8.13 -3.80 4.07
C ASP A 30 7.20 -4.93 3.61
N TYR A 31 6.17 -4.58 2.82
CA TYR A 31 5.24 -5.55 2.26
C TYR A 31 5.95 -6.56 1.36
N GLU A 32 6.77 -6.08 0.43
CA GLU A 32 7.50 -6.91 -0.54
C GLU A 32 8.42 -7.90 0.20
N LEU A 33 9.22 -7.39 1.15
CA LEU A 33 10.12 -8.21 1.94
C LEU A 33 9.36 -9.31 2.71
N TYR A 34 8.23 -8.96 3.34
CA TYR A 34 7.46 -9.92 4.13
C TYR A 34 6.75 -10.95 3.24
N ALA A 35 6.19 -10.53 2.11
CA ALA A 35 5.55 -11.41 1.16
C ALA A 35 6.57 -12.41 0.58
N ARG A 36 7.76 -11.93 0.21
CA ARG A 36 8.85 -12.78 -0.27
C ARG A 36 9.35 -13.73 0.81
N ALA A 37 9.50 -13.26 2.05
CA ALA A 37 9.86 -14.12 3.17
C ALA A 37 8.84 -15.25 3.39
N VAL A 38 7.55 -14.96 3.33
CA VAL A 38 6.48 -15.97 3.43
C VAL A 38 6.52 -16.94 2.25
N ALA A 39 6.80 -16.46 1.03
CA ALA A 39 7.00 -17.31 -0.14
C ALA A 39 8.19 -18.28 0.06
N CYS A 40 9.22 -17.87 0.80
CA CYS A 40 10.34 -18.72 1.22
C CYS A 40 10.06 -19.59 2.46
N GLY A 41 8.81 -19.65 2.95
CA GLY A 41 8.42 -20.48 4.09
C GLY A 41 8.54 -19.82 5.45
N ALA A 42 8.70 -18.49 5.53
CA ALA A 42 8.65 -17.79 6.81
C ALA A 42 7.28 -17.95 7.49
N ARG A 43 7.29 -18.11 8.81
CA ARG A 43 6.08 -18.13 9.64
C ARG A 43 5.99 -16.82 10.41
N PHE A 44 4.84 -16.15 10.31
CA PHE A 44 4.61 -14.88 10.98
C PHE A 44 3.80 -15.07 12.26
N LYS A 45 4.25 -14.49 13.37
CA LYS A 45 3.52 -14.47 14.65
C LYS A 45 3.25 -13.03 15.05
N VAL A 46 1.97 -12.69 15.19
CA VAL A 46 1.55 -11.38 15.70
C VAL A 46 1.31 -11.49 17.20
N ILE A 47 1.89 -10.56 17.96
CA ILE A 47 1.65 -10.41 19.40
C ILE A 47 0.78 -9.17 19.63
N ARG A 48 -0.03 -9.19 20.70
CA ARG A 48 -0.92 -8.08 21.05
C ARG A 48 -0.26 -7.01 21.92
N SER A 49 1.01 -7.20 22.30
CA SER A 49 1.75 -6.19 23.05
C SER A 49 2.09 -5.00 22.15
N CYS A 50 1.79 -3.80 22.64
CA CYS A 50 2.15 -2.55 21.97
C CYS A 50 3.62 -2.21 22.25
N GLY A 51 4.54 -2.99 21.65
CA GLY A 51 5.99 -2.82 21.84
C GLY A 51 6.59 -1.63 21.10
N TYR A 52 5.81 -0.91 20.29
CA TYR A 52 6.28 0.26 19.55
C TYR A 52 5.21 1.34 19.45
N GLY A 53 5.65 2.59 19.42
CA GLY A 53 4.82 3.76 19.13
C GLY A 53 5.19 4.34 17.77
N ALA A 54 4.19 4.69 16.96
CA ALA A 54 4.39 5.43 15.72
C ALA A 54 4.01 6.90 15.92
N VAL A 55 4.87 7.81 15.46
CA VAL A 55 4.56 9.24 15.37
C VAL A 55 4.24 9.54 13.93
N VAL A 56 3.03 10.05 13.68
CA VAL A 56 2.60 10.49 12.36
C VAL A 56 2.85 11.98 12.26
N ARG A 57 3.54 12.41 11.21
CA ARG A 57 3.75 13.82 10.86
C ARG A 57 3.14 14.08 9.50
N ALA A 58 2.57 15.27 9.30
CA ALA A 58 1.89 15.62 8.05
C ALA A 58 2.83 15.62 6.83
N ASP A 59 4.13 15.79 7.06
CA ASP A 59 5.20 15.78 6.09
C ASP A 59 5.97 14.46 6.02
N SER A 60 5.45 13.38 6.64
CA SER A 60 6.14 12.09 6.61
C SER A 60 6.33 11.60 5.18
N LEU A 61 7.52 11.06 4.91
CA LEU A 61 7.86 10.48 3.59
C LEU A 61 6.85 9.38 3.20
N SER A 62 6.36 8.61 4.17
CA SER A 62 5.34 7.59 3.98
C SER A 62 4.01 8.13 3.43
N GLY A 63 3.69 9.41 3.67
CA GLY A 63 2.51 10.08 3.10
C GLY A 63 2.75 10.65 1.71
N ARG A 64 4.01 10.74 1.27
CA ARG A 64 4.43 11.39 0.01
C ARG A 64 5.17 10.40 -0.89
N HIS A 65 4.41 9.64 -1.67
CA HIS A 65 4.94 8.76 -2.70
C HIS A 65 4.71 9.37 -4.08
N LYS A 66 5.61 9.12 -5.04
CA LYS A 66 5.47 9.52 -6.45
C LYS A 66 4.58 8.53 -7.18
N THR A 67 4.04 8.93 -8.33
CA THR A 67 3.29 8.04 -9.23
C THR A 67 4.14 6.83 -9.64
N GLN A 68 5.43 7.03 -9.87
CA GLN A 68 6.37 5.95 -10.19
C GLN A 68 6.50 4.91 -9.05
N ASP A 69 6.30 5.31 -7.79
CA ASP A 69 6.41 4.36 -6.67
C ASP A 69 5.22 3.37 -6.67
N LEU A 70 4.03 3.79 -7.12
CA LEU A 70 2.90 2.88 -7.37
C LEU A 70 3.22 1.90 -8.49
N LYS A 71 3.85 2.36 -9.58
CA LYS A 71 4.27 1.48 -10.67
C LYS A 71 5.22 0.40 -10.16
N ARG A 72 6.26 0.78 -9.40
CA ARG A 72 7.25 -0.16 -8.87
C ARG A 72 6.62 -1.17 -7.90
N LEU A 73 5.69 -0.74 -7.04
CA LEU A 73 4.98 -1.67 -6.15
C LEU A 73 4.16 -2.70 -6.93
N ALA A 74 3.44 -2.29 -7.97
CA ALA A 74 2.72 -3.23 -8.82
C ALA A 74 3.67 -4.15 -9.61
N ASP A 75 4.84 -3.65 -10.03
CA ASP A 75 5.87 -4.48 -10.66
C ASP A 75 6.46 -5.51 -9.67
N ALA A 76 6.58 -5.16 -8.39
CA ALA A 76 6.99 -6.07 -7.33
C ALA A 76 5.96 -7.19 -7.09
N ASP A 77 4.65 -6.91 -7.19
CA ASP A 77 3.62 -7.95 -7.16
C ASP A 77 3.79 -8.95 -8.31
N LEU A 78 4.12 -8.48 -9.52
CA LEU A 78 4.41 -9.36 -10.66
C LEU A 78 5.66 -10.21 -10.41
N ALA A 79 6.70 -9.63 -9.80
CA ALA A 79 7.90 -10.38 -9.43
C ALA A 79 7.62 -11.46 -8.36
N LEU A 80 6.71 -11.20 -7.41
CA LEU A 80 6.24 -12.21 -6.46
C LEU A 80 5.41 -13.29 -7.16
N LEU A 81 4.57 -12.93 -8.13
CA LEU A 81 3.76 -13.89 -8.90
C LEU A 81 4.60 -14.86 -9.74
N ALA A 82 5.81 -14.48 -10.10
CA ALA A 82 6.77 -15.33 -10.81
C ALA A 82 7.39 -16.43 -9.93
N ILE A 83 7.09 -16.48 -8.62
CA ILE A 83 7.53 -17.56 -7.74
C ILE A 83 6.63 -18.78 -7.97
N ASP A 84 7.18 -19.81 -8.62
CA ASP A 84 6.43 -21.00 -9.04
C ASP A 84 5.81 -21.77 -7.86
N SER A 85 6.51 -21.82 -6.73
CA SER A 85 6.10 -22.56 -5.54
C SER A 85 4.93 -21.93 -4.77
N LEU A 86 4.42 -20.77 -5.19
CA LEU A 86 3.31 -20.12 -4.52
C LEU A 86 1.99 -20.87 -4.75
N PRO A 87 1.19 -21.12 -3.69
CA PRO A 87 -0.15 -21.64 -3.83
C PRO A 87 -1.04 -20.73 -4.69
N GLU A 88 -1.97 -21.29 -5.45
CA GLU A 88 -2.86 -20.49 -6.31
C GLU A 88 -3.72 -19.48 -5.53
N GLY A 89 -4.09 -19.79 -4.29
CA GLY A 89 -4.76 -18.84 -3.40
C GLY A 89 -3.90 -17.59 -3.13
N SER A 90 -2.61 -17.78 -2.89
CA SER A 90 -1.65 -16.68 -2.71
C SER A 90 -1.47 -15.88 -4.00
N LYS A 91 -1.36 -16.57 -5.15
CA LYS A 91 -1.30 -15.90 -6.46
C LYS A 91 -2.57 -15.10 -6.75
N ALA A 92 -3.75 -15.59 -6.40
CA ALA A 92 -5.00 -14.86 -6.58
C ALA A 92 -5.04 -13.55 -5.77
N VAL A 93 -4.55 -13.57 -4.53
CA VAL A 93 -4.42 -12.38 -3.69
C VAL A 93 -3.40 -11.40 -4.28
N LEU A 94 -2.24 -11.88 -4.72
CA LEU A 94 -1.22 -11.04 -5.38
C LEU A 94 -1.75 -10.40 -6.66
N ARG A 95 -2.44 -11.16 -7.54
CA ARG A 95 -3.07 -10.61 -8.76
C ARG A 95 -4.10 -9.53 -8.44
N ARG A 96 -4.86 -9.68 -7.35
CA ARG A 96 -5.82 -8.66 -6.90
C ARG A 96 -5.10 -7.41 -6.39
N HIS A 97 -4.02 -7.59 -5.62
CA HIS A 97 -3.22 -6.48 -5.10
C HIS A 97 -2.53 -5.72 -6.25
N GLU A 98 -1.90 -6.43 -7.18
CA GLU A 98 -1.27 -5.87 -8.37
C GLU A 98 -2.23 -4.98 -9.14
N ARG A 99 -3.42 -5.51 -9.49
CA ARG A 99 -4.43 -4.74 -10.24
C ARG A 99 -4.84 -3.48 -9.48
N HIS A 100 -5.09 -3.61 -8.18
CA HIS A 100 -5.48 -2.47 -7.34
C HIS A 100 -4.41 -1.37 -7.30
N VAL A 101 -3.14 -1.75 -7.12
CA VAL A 101 -2.02 -0.79 -7.12
C VAL A 101 -1.82 -0.19 -8.52
N ARG A 102 -1.93 -1.01 -9.57
CA ARG A 102 -1.81 -0.59 -10.97
C ARG A 102 -2.90 0.39 -11.37
N ASP A 103 -4.12 0.19 -10.91
CA ASP A 103 -5.26 1.08 -11.17
C ASP A 103 -5.06 2.45 -10.51
N LYS A 104 -4.53 2.48 -9.28
CA LYS A 104 -4.10 3.73 -8.64
C LYS A 104 -3.00 4.44 -9.42
N TYR A 105 -2.01 3.68 -9.92
CA TYR A 105 -0.97 4.23 -10.79
C TYR A 105 -1.58 4.86 -12.04
N ARG A 106 -2.48 4.18 -12.74
CA ARG A 106 -3.13 4.68 -13.97
C ARG A 106 -3.89 5.98 -13.73
N LEU A 107 -4.71 6.02 -12.68
CA LEU A 107 -5.43 7.24 -12.31
C LEU A 107 -4.47 8.39 -12.01
N ARG A 108 -3.44 8.15 -11.21
CA ARG A 108 -2.50 9.20 -10.82
C ARG A 108 -1.65 9.69 -12.00
N ASN A 109 -1.22 8.78 -12.86
CA ASN A 109 -0.50 9.11 -14.09
C ASN A 109 -1.37 9.92 -15.06
N PHE A 110 -2.67 9.61 -15.15
CA PHE A 110 -3.61 10.44 -15.92
C PHE A 110 -3.67 11.88 -15.38
N LEU A 111 -3.72 12.05 -14.06
CA LEU A 111 -3.73 13.37 -13.42
C LEU A 111 -2.40 14.11 -13.64
N ASP A 112 -1.27 13.43 -13.55
CA ASP A 112 0.04 14.01 -13.82
C ASP A 112 0.14 14.46 -15.30
N VAL A 113 -0.23 13.60 -16.25
CA VAL A 113 -0.28 13.95 -17.68
C VAL A 113 -1.19 15.13 -17.94
N LYS A 114 -2.36 15.19 -17.29
CA LYS A 114 -3.27 16.33 -17.38
C LYS A 114 -2.63 17.61 -16.87
N ALA A 115 -1.91 17.55 -15.75
CA ALA A 115 -1.26 18.71 -15.13
C ALA A 115 -0.07 19.21 -15.97
N GLU A 116 0.72 18.29 -16.55
CA GLU A 116 1.94 18.61 -17.28
C GLU A 116 1.72 18.93 -18.77
N ARG A 117 0.76 18.27 -19.41
CA ARG A 117 0.58 18.28 -20.88
C ARG A 117 -0.84 18.64 -21.33
N GLY A 118 -1.74 18.87 -20.38
CA GLY A 118 -3.12 19.28 -20.65
C GLY A 118 -4.11 18.13 -20.91
N LEU A 119 -5.37 18.50 -21.07
CA LEU A 119 -6.50 17.58 -21.13
C LEU A 119 -6.49 16.65 -22.35
N ALA A 120 -6.03 17.12 -23.51
CA ALA A 120 -5.99 16.32 -24.74
C ALA A 120 -5.07 15.10 -24.59
N SER A 121 -3.85 15.31 -24.07
CA SER A 121 -2.91 14.21 -23.81
C SER A 121 -3.40 13.25 -22.73
N ALA A 122 -4.09 13.76 -21.72
CA ALA A 122 -4.67 12.92 -20.67
C ALA A 122 -5.81 12.04 -21.22
N ALA A 123 -6.69 12.60 -22.06
CA ALA A 123 -7.73 11.85 -22.75
C ALA A 123 -7.13 10.76 -23.65
N ALA A 124 -6.11 11.10 -24.46
CA ALA A 124 -5.40 10.13 -25.28
C ALA A 124 -4.83 8.97 -24.44
N TYR A 125 -4.23 9.26 -23.28
CA TYR A 125 -3.76 8.23 -22.34
C TYR A 125 -4.89 7.33 -21.80
N ALA A 126 -6.02 7.94 -21.41
CA ALA A 126 -7.16 7.20 -20.88
C ALA A 126 -7.79 6.27 -21.92
N PHE A 127 -7.91 6.73 -23.17
CA PHE A 127 -8.49 5.96 -24.26
C PHE A 127 -7.52 4.98 -24.94
N ALA A 128 -6.23 5.03 -24.63
CA ALA A 128 -5.23 4.12 -25.19
C ALA A 128 -5.48 2.64 -24.83
N SER A 129 -6.19 2.35 -23.73
CA SER A 129 -6.65 0.99 -23.42
C SER A 129 -7.84 0.98 -22.46
N LEU A 130 -8.66 -0.09 -22.54
CA LEU A 130 -9.77 -0.29 -21.60
C LEU A 130 -9.29 -0.44 -20.16
N SER A 131 -8.10 -1.02 -19.97
CA SER A 131 -7.45 -1.16 -18.66
C SER A 131 -7.01 0.18 -18.06
N ASN A 132 -6.84 1.24 -18.86
CA ASN A 132 -6.63 2.60 -18.35
C ASN A 132 -7.97 3.30 -18.06
N LEU A 133 -8.92 3.20 -18.99
CA LEU A 133 -10.17 3.95 -18.94
C LEU A 133 -11.01 3.65 -17.69
N VAL A 134 -11.27 2.36 -17.41
CA VAL A 134 -12.15 1.93 -16.31
C VAL A 134 -11.68 2.47 -14.95
N PRO A 135 -10.43 2.26 -14.51
CA PRO A 135 -10.00 2.75 -13.20
C PRO A 135 -9.92 4.28 -13.12
N ILE A 136 -9.63 4.97 -14.23
CA ILE A 136 -9.64 6.44 -14.27
C ILE A 136 -11.06 6.96 -14.04
N VAL A 137 -12.05 6.43 -14.78
CA VAL A 137 -13.45 6.85 -14.66
C VAL A 137 -13.99 6.55 -13.26
N GLN A 138 -13.75 5.35 -12.75
CA GLN A 138 -14.17 4.95 -11.40
C GLN A 138 -13.55 5.86 -10.34
N GLY A 139 -12.24 6.12 -10.41
CA GLY A 139 -11.56 7.00 -9.46
C GLY A 139 -12.10 8.44 -9.47
N VAL A 140 -12.24 9.04 -10.65
CA VAL A 140 -12.79 10.40 -10.77
C VAL A 140 -14.24 10.47 -10.29
N ALA A 141 -15.07 9.47 -10.62
CA ALA A 141 -16.45 9.42 -10.16
C ALA A 141 -16.54 9.31 -8.63
N SER A 142 -15.72 8.44 -8.02
CA SER A 142 -15.63 8.30 -6.55
C SER A 142 -15.21 9.61 -5.88
N ASP A 143 -14.19 10.30 -6.39
CA ASP A 143 -13.72 11.58 -5.82
C ASP A 143 -14.80 12.67 -5.90
N LYS A 144 -15.53 12.74 -7.03
CA LYS A 144 -16.62 13.70 -7.22
C LYS A 144 -17.81 13.40 -6.31
N LEU A 145 -18.15 12.12 -6.15
CA LEU A 145 -19.20 11.66 -5.25
C LEU A 145 -18.85 11.99 -3.79
N GLU A 146 -17.61 11.73 -3.36
CA GLU A 146 -17.14 12.04 -2.01
C GLU A 146 -17.12 13.56 -1.75
N ALA A 147 -16.71 14.36 -2.73
CA ALA A 147 -16.77 15.82 -2.64
C ALA A 147 -18.22 16.34 -2.52
N LEU A 148 -19.16 15.74 -3.25
CA LEU A 148 -20.58 16.06 -3.15
C LEU A 148 -21.15 15.69 -1.78
N PHE A 149 -20.86 14.49 -1.27
CA PHE A 149 -21.31 14.05 0.06
C PHE A 149 -20.76 14.93 1.19
N ARG A 150 -19.50 15.37 1.09
CA ARG A 150 -18.93 16.36 2.01
C ARG A 150 -19.67 17.70 1.96
N ARG A 151 -20.04 18.17 0.76
CA ARG A 151 -20.76 19.44 0.57
C ARG A 151 -22.18 19.40 1.13
N VAL A 152 -22.84 18.25 1.04
CA VAL A 152 -24.22 18.03 1.53
C VAL A 152 -24.25 17.69 3.03
N GLY A 153 -23.09 17.63 3.71
CA GLY A 153 -23.01 17.40 5.16
C GLY A 153 -23.25 15.94 5.58
N LEU A 154 -23.30 15.01 4.63
CA LEU A 154 -23.52 13.57 4.86
C LEU A 154 -22.24 12.84 5.31
N MET A 155 -21.07 13.49 5.25
CA MET A 155 -19.80 12.95 5.75
C MET A 155 -19.13 13.94 6.71
N SER A 156 -18.84 13.48 7.94
CA SER A 156 -18.07 14.22 8.94
C SER A 156 -16.65 14.48 8.43
N SER A 157 -16.17 15.73 8.51
CA SER A 157 -14.75 16.03 8.39
C SER A 157 -13.95 15.19 9.40
N GLN A 158 -12.80 14.66 8.98
CA GLN A 158 -11.91 13.90 9.87
C GLN A 158 -11.59 14.73 11.12
N LYS A 159 -11.92 14.20 12.31
CA LYS A 159 -11.46 14.78 13.58
C LYS A 159 -9.93 14.89 13.54
N PRO A 160 -9.34 15.97 14.07
CA PRO A 160 -7.89 16.11 14.14
C PRO A 160 -7.28 14.87 14.78
N VAL A 161 -6.40 14.19 14.04
CA VAL A 161 -5.74 12.97 14.51
C VAL A 161 -4.80 13.39 15.64
N PRO A 162 -4.97 12.88 16.88
CA PRO A 162 -4.08 13.21 17.98
C PRO A 162 -2.63 12.85 17.60
N PRO A 163 -1.63 13.63 18.03
CA PRO A 163 -0.22 13.47 17.64
C PRO A 163 0.38 12.10 18.01
N ARG A 164 -0.29 11.36 18.89
CA ARG A 164 0.03 9.98 19.25
C ARG A 164 -1.21 9.13 19.08
N ARG A 165 -1.12 8.12 18.22
CA ARG A 165 -2.14 7.09 18.06
C ARG A 165 -1.50 5.74 18.32
N PHE A 166 -1.95 5.06 19.37
CA PHE A 166 -1.67 3.65 19.54
C PHE A 166 -2.57 2.86 18.59
N LEU A 167 -1.99 1.92 17.84
CA LEU A 167 -2.71 1.13 16.84
C LEU A 167 -3.56 0.02 17.49
N MET A 168 -3.25 -0.36 18.72
CA MET A 168 -4.07 -1.22 19.57
C MET A 168 -4.15 -0.66 20.99
N ALA A 169 -5.26 -0.93 21.69
CA ALA A 169 -5.33 -0.72 23.14
C ALA A 169 -4.50 -1.81 23.83
N GLY A 170 -3.45 -1.42 24.55
CA GLY A 170 -2.67 -2.38 25.33
C GLY A 170 -3.47 -2.86 26.53
N THR A 171 -3.64 -4.18 26.68
CA THR A 171 -4.07 -4.76 27.96
C THR A 171 -2.84 -4.96 28.83
N SER A 172 -2.73 -4.20 29.92
CA SER A 172 -1.80 -4.50 31.00
C SER A 172 -2.19 -5.87 31.59
N MET A 173 -1.41 -6.91 31.29
CA MET A 173 -1.44 -8.16 32.05
C MET A 173 -0.25 -8.14 33.02
N GLY A 174 -0.19 -7.13 33.87
CA GLY A 174 0.64 -7.17 35.07
C GLY A 174 -0.09 -7.95 36.15
N LYS A 175 0.20 -9.25 36.29
CA LYS A 175 -0.01 -9.92 37.58
C LYS A 175 1.18 -9.52 38.45
N GLU A 176 0.94 -8.67 39.44
CA GLU A 176 1.85 -8.48 40.56
C GLU A 176 2.22 -9.86 41.13
N ARG A 177 3.52 -10.10 41.27
CA ARG A 177 4.08 -11.18 42.08
C ARG A 177 4.72 -10.54 43.29
#